data_AF-A0A8T0AKD2-F1
#
_entry.id   AF-A0A8T0AKD2-F1
#
_cell.length_a   1.000
_cell.length_b   1.000
_cell.length_c   1.000
_cell.angle_alpha   90.00
_cell.angle_beta   90.00
_cell.angle_gamma   90.00
#
_symmetry.space_group_name_H-M   'P 1'
#
loop_
_entity.id
_entity.type
_entity.pdbx_description
1 polymer ?
#
loop_
_entity_poly.entity_id
_entity_poly.type
_entity_poly.pdbx_seq_one_letter_code
_entity_poly.pdbx_strand_id
1 'polypeptide(L)'
;MENQCKFPGPLMSNEMQKENLNQFITQKSEECLNNSDVADRVEEYLFWQIMELFFVNNGNIMMSQISALLLKDYRLLKKRVSEDTVTEIYKQWCLPLARLSCTFAPEQELRESVIKMGDDLDSKGLTYAAHICFMVAQVELGSRDQFHLIGSKSLPFGIKILNEAIYRTETYEYVLSLTSGLGQPDFQLFKLSHANRLAMNTFHDVAFKYCEVIARTLISLPGSFKRTFLERVILLSRNTQIQLRQEDQPEWLQELCRLHSVKVSEAKTNTKDQPMLPTSSKHEPMTTKIKDFQSPDPEQHIISVEEFNSRYTSNRLLGKGGFGSVYSGVRNEDERQVAIKYVKKGQCYRSFNSHDDLFSLPVEVALMERVCHPPCCSNIVEMLEWYNLPFQFVLILEYPSPCTDLKMFAKRYGGCLSEGQIRHIMPQVVQAVQHCRDRKVLHRDIKASNLLINLDTFEVKLIDFGCGVLLKDIPYKQYSGTHFFWPPELVLFEEYSGIPATVWSLGILMFNLLCGEYPFNLKEDIDDGCLNLCPGLSRDFLDLIMWCLELNPSLRPSLEEMVKHEWFTEGVPDLHQAPFKGMDMQPPEEESSSF
;
A
#
# COMPACT_ATOMS: atom_id res chain seq x y z
N MET A 1 -22.42 29.12 -8.57
CA MET A 1 -22.17 27.69 -8.35
C MET A 1 -22.81 26.98 -9.53
N GLU A 2 -22.06 26.84 -10.61
CA GLU A 2 -22.55 26.27 -11.87
C GLU A 2 -22.70 24.75 -11.74
N ASN A 3 -23.74 24.21 -12.39
CA ASN A 3 -24.05 22.78 -12.46
C ASN A 3 -22.86 21.96 -13.00
N GLN A 4 -22.00 21.45 -12.13
CA GLN A 4 -21.13 20.33 -12.48
C GLN A 4 -21.99 19.07 -12.60
N CYS A 5 -22.03 18.44 -13.78
CA CYS A 5 -22.72 17.17 -13.94
C CYS A 5 -21.99 16.10 -13.12
N LYS A 6 -22.72 15.49 -12.18
CA LYS A 6 -22.23 14.40 -11.35
C LYS A 6 -22.06 13.15 -12.21
N PHE A 7 -20.95 12.45 -12.07
CA PHE A 7 -20.74 11.17 -12.77
C PHE A 7 -21.90 10.20 -12.47
N PRO A 8 -22.53 9.57 -13.48
CA PRO A 8 -23.73 8.75 -13.29
C PRO A 8 -23.44 7.29 -12.89
N GLY A 9 -22.23 7.00 -12.41
CA GLY A 9 -21.79 5.66 -12.01
C GLY A 9 -22.47 5.13 -10.73
N PRO A 10 -22.45 3.81 -10.50
CA PRO A 10 -21.71 2.82 -11.30
C PRO A 10 -22.40 2.47 -12.63
N LEU A 11 -21.65 2.48 -13.73
CA LEU A 11 -22.22 2.47 -15.09
C LEU A 11 -22.81 1.13 -15.51
N MET A 12 -22.31 0.03 -14.96
CA MET A 12 -22.83 -1.32 -15.20
C MET A 12 -24.01 -1.69 -14.29
N SER A 13 -24.59 -0.72 -13.58
CA SER A 13 -25.83 -0.91 -12.81
C SER A 13 -27.04 -1.01 -13.73
N ASN A 14 -28.04 -1.79 -13.34
CA ASN A 14 -29.32 -1.87 -14.06
C ASN A 14 -30.12 -0.56 -14.03
N GLU A 15 -29.81 0.33 -13.08
CA GLU A 15 -30.50 1.61 -12.92
C GLU A 15 -29.87 2.75 -13.74
N MET A 16 -28.71 2.51 -14.36
CA MET A 16 -28.01 3.53 -15.13
C MET A 16 -28.80 3.87 -16.40
N GLN A 17 -29.09 5.17 -16.57
CA GLN A 17 -29.77 5.70 -17.76
C GLN A 17 -28.74 6.18 -18.79
N LYS A 18 -28.85 5.68 -20.02
CA LYS A 18 -27.95 5.99 -21.13
C LYS A 18 -27.85 7.50 -21.39
N GLU A 19 -28.95 8.24 -21.23
CA GLU A 19 -29.01 9.68 -21.41
C GLU A 19 -28.09 10.43 -20.44
N ASN A 20 -27.97 9.97 -19.18
CA ASN A 20 -27.14 10.62 -18.17
C ASN A 20 -25.65 10.47 -18.49
N LEU A 21 -25.23 9.29 -18.97
CA LEU A 21 -23.85 9.08 -19.41
C LEU A 21 -23.53 9.92 -20.64
N ASN A 22 -24.46 10.01 -21.60
CA ASN A 22 -24.27 10.84 -22.78
C ASN A 22 -24.08 12.33 -22.41
N GLN A 23 -24.96 12.86 -21.55
CA GLN A 23 -24.84 14.24 -21.05
C GLN A 23 -23.51 14.48 -20.34
N PHE A 24 -23.06 13.53 -19.51
CA PHE A 24 -21.78 13.62 -18.82
C PHE A 24 -20.60 13.65 -19.80
N ILE A 25 -20.57 12.77 -20.80
CA ILE A 25 -19.52 12.73 -21.82
C ILE A 25 -19.47 14.05 -22.61
N THR A 26 -20.62 14.55 -23.07
CA THR A 26 -20.69 15.82 -23.80
C THR A 26 -20.16 16.98 -22.94
N GLN A 27 -20.60 17.11 -21.69
CA GLN A 27 -20.12 18.16 -20.79
C GLN A 27 -18.62 18.07 -20.55
N LYS A 28 -18.09 16.87 -20.28
CA LYS A 28 -16.64 16.68 -20.07
C LYS A 28 -15.82 17.06 -21.30
N SER A 29 -16.31 16.75 -22.50
CA SER A 29 -15.66 17.17 -23.74
C SER A 29 -15.63 18.71 -23.88
N GLU A 30 -16.71 19.40 -23.53
CA GLU A 30 -16.77 20.87 -23.55
C GLU A 30 -15.86 21.51 -22.49
N GLU A 31 -15.83 20.95 -21.28
CA GLU A 31 -14.94 21.39 -20.20
C GLU A 31 -13.47 21.31 -20.60
N CYS A 32 -13.07 20.26 -21.35
CA CYS A 32 -11.71 20.11 -21.87
C CYS A 32 -11.40 21.18 -22.93
N LEU A 33 -12.34 21.45 -23.85
CA LEU A 33 -12.17 22.49 -24.87
C LEU A 33 -12.07 23.90 -24.30
N ASN A 34 -12.75 24.17 -23.19
CA ASN A 34 -12.75 25.49 -22.54
C ASN A 34 -11.50 25.74 -21.67
N ASN A 35 -10.74 24.68 -21.33
CA ASN A 35 -9.54 24.74 -20.48
C ASN A 35 -8.31 24.18 -21.21
N SER A 36 -8.16 24.49 -22.49
CA SER A 36 -7.18 23.87 -23.38
C SER A 36 -5.71 24.21 -23.12
N ASP A 37 -5.43 25.15 -22.21
CA ASP A 37 -4.07 25.58 -21.87
C ASP A 37 -3.40 24.67 -20.82
N VAL A 38 -4.13 23.69 -20.27
CA VAL A 38 -3.63 22.73 -19.26
C VAL A 38 -3.08 21.48 -19.95
N ALA A 39 -1.97 20.94 -19.44
CA ALA A 39 -1.36 19.70 -19.95
C ALA A 39 -2.36 18.53 -20.02
N ASP A 40 -2.19 17.64 -20.99
CA ASP A 40 -3.01 16.43 -21.24
C ASP A 40 -4.51 16.66 -21.53
N ARG A 41 -4.98 17.92 -21.61
CA ARG A 41 -6.39 18.24 -21.93
C ARG A 41 -6.79 17.89 -23.35
N VAL A 42 -5.85 17.86 -24.28
CA VAL A 42 -6.10 17.46 -25.68
C VAL A 42 -6.39 15.97 -25.74
N GLU A 43 -5.56 15.15 -25.09
CA GLU A 43 -5.76 13.72 -24.92
C GLU A 43 -7.08 13.43 -24.22
N GLU A 44 -7.39 14.14 -23.14
CA GLU A 44 -8.66 13.99 -22.43
C GLU A 44 -9.87 14.35 -23.28
N TYR A 45 -9.80 15.42 -24.07
CA TYR A 45 -10.86 15.76 -25.02
C TYR A 45 -11.08 14.64 -26.05
N LEU A 46 -10.00 14.16 -26.66
CA LEU A 46 -10.05 13.07 -27.64
C LEU A 46 -10.57 11.78 -27.03
N PHE A 47 -10.19 11.47 -25.79
CA PHE A 47 -10.74 10.36 -25.01
C PHE A 47 -12.27 10.45 -24.96
N TRP A 48 -12.83 11.59 -24.53
CA TRP A 48 -14.29 11.73 -24.39
C TRP A 48 -15.01 11.65 -25.74
N GLN A 49 -14.43 12.21 -26.81
CA GLN A 49 -15.00 12.11 -28.16
C GLN A 49 -14.99 10.66 -28.69
N ILE A 50 -13.92 9.90 -28.43
CA ILE A 50 -13.85 8.49 -28.78
C ILE A 50 -14.88 7.68 -27.97
N MET A 51 -15.03 7.95 -26.67
CA MET A 51 -16.04 7.29 -25.83
C MET A 51 -17.47 7.60 -26.30
N GLU A 52 -17.77 8.84 -26.69
CA GLU A 52 -19.06 9.21 -27.29
C GLU A 52 -19.34 8.39 -28.54
N LEU A 53 -18.36 8.27 -29.43
CA LEU A 53 -18.49 7.47 -30.63
C LEU A 53 -18.79 6.01 -30.26
N PHE A 54 -18.02 5.41 -29.35
CA PHE A 54 -18.21 4.01 -28.93
C PHE A 54 -19.60 3.79 -28.35
N PHE A 55 -20.02 4.71 -27.48
CA PHE A 55 -21.31 4.65 -26.83
C PHE A 55 -22.48 4.71 -27.82
N VAL A 56 -22.46 5.66 -28.77
CA VAL A 56 -23.51 5.83 -29.79
C VAL A 56 -23.62 4.61 -30.71
N ASN A 57 -22.51 3.91 -30.97
CA ASN A 57 -22.48 2.74 -31.84
C ASN A 57 -22.58 1.40 -31.06
N ASN A 58 -22.97 1.43 -29.78
CA ASN A 58 -23.06 0.26 -28.90
C ASN A 58 -21.78 -0.60 -28.89
N GLY A 59 -20.60 0.03 -28.87
CA GLY A 59 -19.30 -0.64 -28.85
C GLY A 59 -18.79 -1.14 -30.22
N ASN A 60 -19.63 -1.14 -31.26
CA ASN A 60 -19.27 -1.63 -32.59
C ASN A 60 -18.83 -0.49 -33.51
N ILE A 61 -17.52 -0.23 -33.55
CA ILE A 61 -16.94 0.85 -34.33
C ILE A 61 -15.96 0.32 -35.36
N MET A 62 -16.00 0.89 -36.56
CA MET A 62 -14.94 0.74 -37.54
C MET A 62 -13.80 1.74 -37.29
N MET A 63 -12.56 1.29 -37.44
CA MET A 63 -11.35 2.12 -37.31
C MET A 63 -11.36 3.36 -38.24
N SER A 64 -12.03 3.27 -39.39
CA SER A 64 -12.23 4.40 -40.30
C SER A 64 -13.05 5.54 -39.67
N GLN A 65 -14.03 5.23 -38.81
CA GLN A 65 -14.82 6.23 -38.09
C GLN A 65 -13.97 6.96 -37.04
N ILE A 66 -13.08 6.23 -36.35
CA ILE A 66 -12.11 6.82 -35.40
C ILE A 66 -11.15 7.75 -36.14
N SER A 67 -10.66 7.34 -37.32
CA SER A 67 -9.81 8.19 -38.16
C SER A 67 -10.50 9.50 -38.55
N ALA A 68 -11.76 9.41 -38.98
CA ALA A 68 -12.55 10.57 -39.38
C ALA A 68 -12.75 11.55 -38.21
N LEU A 69 -12.99 11.02 -37.00
CA LEU A 69 -13.11 11.80 -35.77
C LEU A 69 -11.80 12.53 -35.44
N LEU A 70 -10.67 11.80 -35.39
CA LEU A 70 -9.36 12.39 -35.08
C LEU A 70 -8.99 13.52 -36.05
N LEU A 71 -9.26 13.35 -37.35
CA LEU A 71 -8.99 14.37 -38.37
C LEU A 71 -9.94 15.59 -38.28
N LYS A 72 -11.21 15.37 -37.93
CA LYS A 72 -12.20 16.44 -37.72
C LYS A 72 -11.82 17.30 -36.52
N ASP A 73 -11.53 16.65 -35.40
CA ASP A 73 -11.28 17.30 -34.11
C ASP A 73 -9.93 18.03 -34.08
N TYR A 74 -8.94 17.54 -34.85
CA TYR A 74 -7.72 18.30 -35.12
C TYR A 74 -7.99 19.70 -35.66
N ARG A 75 -8.88 19.81 -36.66
CA ARG A 75 -9.20 21.09 -37.29
C ARG A 75 -9.91 22.04 -36.33
N LEU A 76 -10.63 21.50 -35.34
CA LEU A 76 -11.30 22.28 -34.30
C LEU A 76 -10.28 22.76 -33.26
N LEU A 77 -9.44 21.87 -32.73
CA LEU A 77 -8.45 22.18 -31.71
C LEU A 77 -7.39 23.16 -32.23
N LYS A 78 -6.96 23.03 -33.49
CA LYS A 78 -6.03 23.99 -34.12
C LYS A 78 -6.56 25.43 -34.13
N LYS A 79 -7.87 25.64 -34.09
CA LYS A 79 -8.49 26.98 -34.07
C LYS A 79 -8.58 27.59 -32.66
N ARG A 80 -8.46 26.78 -31.61
CA ARG A 80 -8.76 27.19 -30.22
C ARG A 80 -7.54 27.21 -29.30
N VAL A 81 -6.52 26.42 -29.59
CA VAL A 81 -5.29 26.32 -28.78
C VAL A 81 -4.11 26.93 -29.54
N SER A 82 -3.05 27.33 -28.84
CA SER A 82 -1.81 27.82 -29.46
C SER A 82 -1.28 26.84 -30.53
N GLU A 83 -0.87 27.38 -31.67
CA GLU A 83 -0.58 26.57 -32.87
C GLU A 83 0.58 25.59 -32.65
N ASP A 84 1.56 25.94 -31.81
CA ASP A 84 2.76 25.13 -31.58
C ASP A 84 2.51 23.86 -30.73
N THR A 85 1.78 23.97 -29.61
CA THR A 85 1.53 22.84 -28.70
C THR A 85 0.63 21.78 -29.33
N VAL A 86 -0.47 22.19 -29.96
CA VAL A 86 -1.38 21.25 -30.64
C VAL A 86 -0.73 20.63 -31.86
N THR A 87 0.08 21.37 -32.61
CA THR A 87 0.75 20.81 -33.78
C THR A 87 1.75 19.73 -33.40
N GLU A 88 2.42 19.84 -32.25
CA GLU A 88 3.38 18.85 -31.78
C GLU A 88 2.70 17.54 -31.32
N ILE A 89 1.70 17.63 -30.43
CA ILE A 89 0.92 16.46 -29.94
C ILE A 89 0.30 15.69 -31.12
N TYR A 90 -0.31 16.42 -32.06
CA TYR A 90 -0.97 15.79 -33.21
C TYR A 90 -0.01 15.13 -34.20
N LYS A 91 1.20 15.69 -34.38
CA LYS A 91 2.24 15.06 -35.21
C LYS A 91 2.80 13.81 -34.54
N GLN A 92 2.93 13.83 -33.21
CA GLN A 92 3.54 12.73 -32.47
C GLN A 92 2.69 11.47 -32.48
N TRP A 93 1.36 11.56 -32.29
CA TRP A 93 0.53 10.35 -32.18
C TRP A 93 -0.84 10.42 -32.90
N CYS A 94 -1.57 11.53 -32.89
CA CYS A 94 -2.92 11.56 -33.50
C CYS A 94 -2.91 11.25 -35.00
N LEU A 95 -2.00 11.89 -35.76
CA LEU A 95 -1.92 11.70 -37.21
C LEU A 95 -1.40 10.32 -37.60
N PRO A 96 -0.34 9.76 -36.97
CA PRO A 96 0.04 8.37 -37.18
C PRO A 96 -1.11 7.39 -36.89
N LEU A 97 -1.86 7.57 -35.81
CA LEU A 97 -3.00 6.72 -35.47
C LEU A 97 -4.12 6.82 -36.53
N ALA A 98 -4.48 8.03 -36.95
CA ALA A 98 -5.49 8.23 -38.00
C ALA A 98 -5.07 7.61 -39.34
N ARG A 99 -3.77 7.66 -39.68
CA ARG A 99 -3.23 7.03 -40.89
C ARG A 99 -3.29 5.51 -40.83
N LEU A 100 -2.88 4.92 -39.71
CA LEU A 100 -2.98 3.47 -39.49
C LEU A 100 -4.43 3.01 -39.66
N SER A 101 -5.35 3.72 -39.02
CA SER A 101 -6.78 3.41 -39.02
C SER A 101 -7.50 3.63 -40.38
N CYS A 102 -6.79 4.18 -41.38
CA CYS A 102 -7.24 4.30 -42.78
C CYS A 102 -6.59 3.28 -43.73
N THR A 103 -5.74 2.37 -43.23
CA THR A 103 -5.09 1.37 -44.08
C THR A 103 -6.05 0.26 -44.51
N PHE A 104 -5.85 -0.25 -45.73
CA PHE A 104 -6.57 -1.44 -46.23
C PHE A 104 -5.89 -2.70 -45.71
N ALA A 105 -5.92 -2.91 -44.39
CA ALA A 105 -5.45 -4.12 -43.73
C ALA A 105 -6.63 -4.86 -43.08
N PRO A 106 -6.54 -6.19 -42.88
CA PRO A 106 -7.46 -6.92 -42.02
C PRO A 106 -7.56 -6.28 -40.63
N GLU A 107 -8.76 -6.27 -40.05
CA GLU A 107 -9.03 -5.60 -38.78
C GLU A 107 -8.14 -6.06 -37.63
N GLN A 108 -7.81 -7.36 -37.59
CA GLN A 108 -6.90 -7.92 -36.59
C GLN A 108 -5.47 -7.38 -36.72
N GLU A 109 -4.92 -7.33 -37.94
CA GLU A 109 -3.57 -6.78 -38.19
C GLU A 109 -3.51 -5.29 -37.86
N LEU A 110 -4.59 -4.57 -38.15
CA LEU A 110 -4.74 -3.17 -37.80
C LEU A 110 -4.76 -2.97 -36.28
N ARG A 111 -5.52 -3.81 -35.55
CA ARG A 111 -5.58 -3.80 -34.08
C ARG A 111 -4.20 -4.03 -33.48
N GLU A 112 -3.45 -5.02 -33.97
CA GLU A 112 -2.07 -5.32 -33.52
C GLU A 112 -1.11 -4.16 -33.81
N SER A 113 -1.26 -3.51 -34.97
CA SER A 113 -0.45 -2.34 -35.33
C SER A 113 -0.70 -1.14 -34.43
N VAL A 114 -1.95 -0.89 -34.04
CA VAL A 114 -2.32 0.18 -33.10
C VAL A 114 -1.83 -0.13 -31.69
N ILE A 115 -1.93 -1.40 -31.26
CA ILE A 115 -1.33 -1.88 -30.01
C ILE A 115 0.17 -1.57 -29.99
N LYS A 116 0.91 -1.95 -31.04
CA LYS A 116 2.36 -1.74 -31.12
C LYS A 116 2.72 -0.25 -31.08
N MET A 117 1.89 0.59 -31.70
CA MET A 117 2.03 2.04 -31.62
C MET A 117 1.83 2.53 -30.18
N GLY A 118 0.83 2.02 -29.46
CA GLY A 118 0.63 2.32 -28.05
C GLY A 118 1.85 1.96 -27.20
N ASP A 119 2.41 0.76 -27.39
CA ASP A 119 3.59 0.31 -26.66
C ASP A 119 4.82 1.22 -26.95
N ASP A 120 5.01 1.66 -28.20
CA ASP A 120 6.06 2.61 -28.59
C ASP A 120 5.86 4.00 -27.95
N LEU A 121 4.62 4.50 -27.89
CA LEU A 121 4.30 5.77 -27.24
C LEU A 121 4.55 5.72 -25.73
N ASP A 122 4.17 4.63 -25.07
CA ASP A 122 4.38 4.45 -23.64
C ASP A 122 5.88 4.42 -23.30
N SER A 123 6.68 3.72 -24.12
CA SER A 123 8.15 3.71 -23.99
C SER A 123 8.81 5.10 -24.09
N LYS A 124 8.11 6.07 -24.70
CA LYS A 124 8.52 7.48 -24.83
C LYS A 124 7.95 8.38 -23.74
N GLY A 125 7.21 7.83 -22.77
CA GLY A 125 6.55 8.58 -21.69
C GLY A 125 5.25 9.27 -22.09
N LEU A 126 4.70 8.96 -23.28
CA LEU A 126 3.42 9.47 -23.79
C LEU A 126 2.26 8.54 -23.38
N THR A 127 2.17 8.22 -22.08
CA THR A 127 1.28 7.19 -21.53
C THR A 127 -0.20 7.42 -21.84
N TYR A 128 -0.70 8.66 -21.79
CA TYR A 128 -2.12 8.90 -22.10
C TYR A 128 -2.42 8.66 -23.60
N ALA A 129 -1.53 9.07 -24.50
CA ALA A 129 -1.65 8.75 -25.92
C ALA A 129 -1.57 7.23 -26.17
N ALA A 130 -0.71 6.52 -25.43
CA ALA A 130 -0.66 5.06 -25.46
C ALA A 130 -1.98 4.43 -25.02
N HIS A 131 -2.58 4.93 -23.93
CA HIS A 131 -3.88 4.47 -23.43
C HIS A 131 -4.98 4.66 -24.48
N ILE A 132 -4.99 5.80 -25.20
CA ILE A 132 -5.93 6.03 -26.30
C ILE A 132 -5.74 4.98 -27.41
N CYS A 133 -4.50 4.65 -27.78
CA CYS A 133 -4.25 3.58 -28.75
C CYS A 133 -4.80 2.23 -28.27
N PHE A 134 -4.56 1.86 -27.01
CA PHE A 134 -5.07 0.62 -26.41
C PHE A 134 -6.60 0.59 -26.40
N MET A 135 -7.26 1.71 -26.08
CA MET A 135 -8.71 1.81 -26.12
C MET A 135 -9.30 1.69 -27.52
N VAL A 136 -8.67 2.36 -28.49
CA VAL A 136 -9.05 2.27 -29.92
C VAL A 136 -8.93 0.83 -30.40
N ALA A 137 -7.90 0.12 -29.94
CA ALA A 137 -7.72 -1.30 -30.19
C ALA A 137 -8.56 -2.21 -29.27
N GLN A 138 -9.45 -1.68 -28.43
CA GLN A 138 -10.28 -2.45 -27.48
C GLN A 138 -9.45 -3.46 -26.66
N VAL A 139 -8.35 -3.00 -26.09
CA VAL A 139 -7.49 -3.78 -25.19
C VAL A 139 -8.17 -3.94 -23.83
N GLU A 140 -8.06 -5.12 -23.23
CA GLU A 140 -8.55 -5.40 -21.87
C GLU A 140 -7.75 -4.63 -20.81
N LEU A 141 -8.44 -4.11 -19.79
CA LEU A 141 -7.80 -3.40 -18.68
C LEU A 141 -6.92 -4.37 -17.87
N GLY A 142 -5.72 -3.93 -17.50
CA GLY A 142 -4.75 -4.75 -16.75
C GLY A 142 -3.95 -5.74 -17.60
N SER A 143 -4.22 -5.85 -18.91
CA SER A 143 -3.40 -6.66 -19.81
C SER A 143 -1.98 -6.11 -20.06
N ARG A 144 -1.72 -4.88 -19.60
CA ARG A 144 -0.43 -4.18 -19.66
C ARG A 144 -0.20 -3.47 -18.33
N ASP A 145 1.05 -3.43 -17.87
CA ASP A 145 1.47 -2.83 -16.59
C ASP A 145 0.96 -1.40 -16.38
N GLN A 146 0.92 -0.57 -17.42
CA GLN A 146 0.48 0.83 -17.32
C GLN A 146 -1.02 1.02 -17.60
N PHE A 147 -1.70 0.02 -18.18
CA PHE A 147 -3.09 0.16 -18.65
C PHE A 147 -4.13 -0.36 -17.64
N HIS A 148 -4.05 0.15 -16.41
CA HIS A 148 -4.98 -0.16 -15.34
C HIS A 148 -6.00 0.96 -15.10
N LEU A 149 -5.56 2.22 -15.19
CA LEU A 149 -6.37 3.41 -15.04
C LEU A 149 -6.07 4.41 -16.14
N ILE A 150 -7.09 4.81 -16.88
CA ILE A 150 -6.95 5.63 -18.08
C ILE A 150 -6.62 7.08 -17.72
N GLY A 151 -5.60 7.63 -18.40
CA GLY A 151 -5.07 8.97 -18.14
C GLY A 151 -4.25 9.06 -16.85
N SER A 152 -3.74 7.95 -16.33
CA SER A 152 -2.86 7.94 -15.16
C SER A 152 -1.51 7.31 -15.52
N LYS A 153 -0.42 8.01 -15.21
CA LYS A 153 0.96 7.50 -15.37
C LYS A 153 1.42 6.63 -14.21
N SER A 154 0.70 6.69 -13.10
CA SER A 154 0.96 5.98 -11.85
C SER A 154 -0.38 5.70 -11.18
N LEU A 155 -0.45 4.78 -10.21
CA LEU A 155 -1.75 4.49 -9.59
C LEU A 155 -2.09 5.62 -8.61
N PRO A 156 -3.22 6.32 -8.77
CA PRO A 156 -3.46 7.47 -7.95
C PRO A 156 -4.00 7.08 -6.58
N PHE A 157 -3.55 7.78 -5.53
CA PHE A 157 -3.98 7.55 -4.15
C PHE A 157 -4.88 8.67 -3.58
N GLY A 158 -4.92 9.80 -4.28
CA GLY A 158 -5.54 11.06 -3.88
C GLY A 158 -6.94 11.22 -4.46
N ILE A 159 -7.81 11.93 -3.76
CA ILE A 159 -9.26 11.90 -4.00
C ILE A 159 -9.63 12.40 -5.40
N LYS A 160 -9.02 13.50 -5.85
CA LYS A 160 -9.43 14.19 -7.08
C LYS A 160 -8.93 13.51 -8.35
N ILE A 161 -7.64 13.21 -8.43
CA ILE A 161 -7.03 12.58 -9.62
C ILE A 161 -7.59 11.16 -9.81
N LEU A 162 -7.75 10.42 -8.72
CA LEU A 162 -8.31 9.07 -8.77
C LEU A 162 -9.77 9.05 -9.25
N ASN A 163 -10.59 10.05 -8.90
CA ASN A 163 -11.98 10.10 -9.38
C ASN A 163 -12.06 10.29 -10.90
N GLU A 164 -11.32 11.24 -11.47
CA GLU A 164 -11.33 11.46 -12.92
C GLU A 164 -10.77 10.24 -13.68
N ALA A 165 -9.73 9.60 -13.15
CA ALA A 165 -9.21 8.35 -13.73
C ALA A 165 -10.24 7.22 -13.66
N ILE A 166 -10.98 7.08 -12.56
CA ILE A 166 -12.07 6.11 -12.44
C ILE A 166 -13.19 6.41 -13.43
N TYR A 167 -13.62 7.67 -13.57
CA TYR A 167 -14.71 8.01 -14.50
C TYR A 167 -14.35 7.64 -15.93
N ARG A 168 -13.11 7.93 -16.36
CA ARG A 168 -12.60 7.52 -17.68
C ARG A 168 -12.56 6.00 -17.82
N THR A 169 -11.95 5.34 -16.84
CA THR A 169 -11.73 3.88 -16.89
C THR A 169 -13.05 3.12 -16.84
N GLU A 170 -14.01 3.57 -16.04
CA GLU A 170 -15.34 2.95 -15.96
C GLU A 170 -16.18 3.24 -17.20
N THR A 171 -16.04 4.41 -17.82
CA THR A 171 -16.67 4.68 -19.12
C THR A 171 -16.15 3.72 -20.19
N TYR A 172 -14.84 3.47 -20.20
CA TYR A 172 -14.24 2.51 -21.13
C TYR A 172 -14.63 1.06 -20.82
N GLU A 173 -14.63 0.66 -19.56
CA GLU A 173 -15.13 -0.66 -19.15
C GLU A 173 -16.59 -0.86 -19.57
N TYR A 174 -17.44 0.16 -19.36
CA TYR A 174 -18.83 0.11 -19.81
C TYR A 174 -18.90 -0.11 -21.33
N VAL A 175 -18.09 0.60 -22.12
CA VAL A 175 -17.98 0.38 -23.57
C VAL A 175 -17.57 -1.07 -23.90
N LEU A 176 -16.56 -1.62 -23.24
CA LEU A 176 -16.15 -3.02 -23.43
C LEU A 176 -17.28 -4.01 -23.04
N SER A 177 -18.08 -3.66 -22.03
CA SER A 177 -19.19 -4.48 -21.59
C SER A 177 -20.35 -4.51 -22.59
N LEU A 178 -20.48 -3.51 -23.48
CA LEU A 178 -21.54 -3.49 -24.50
C LEU A 178 -21.40 -4.63 -25.53
N THR A 179 -20.17 -5.09 -25.77
CA THR A 179 -19.89 -6.22 -26.68
C THR A 179 -19.69 -7.53 -25.92
N SER A 180 -18.99 -7.50 -24.78
CA SER A 180 -18.63 -8.70 -24.01
C SER A 180 -19.69 -9.13 -22.98
N GLY A 181 -20.51 -8.21 -22.48
CA GLY A 181 -21.43 -8.42 -21.36
C GLY A 181 -20.76 -8.55 -19.99
N LEU A 182 -19.44 -8.39 -19.89
CA LEU A 182 -18.66 -8.68 -18.67
C LEU A 182 -17.90 -7.44 -18.19
N GLY A 183 -17.77 -7.32 -16.86
CA GLY A 183 -16.89 -6.34 -16.23
C GLY A 183 -15.43 -6.77 -16.33
N GLN A 184 -14.51 -5.82 -16.29
CA GLN A 184 -13.08 -6.08 -16.45
C GLN A 184 -12.45 -6.45 -15.10
N PRO A 185 -11.89 -7.66 -14.91
CA PRO A 185 -11.48 -8.13 -13.58
C PRO A 185 -10.47 -7.23 -12.87
N ASP A 186 -9.47 -6.73 -13.58
CA ASP A 186 -8.39 -5.91 -13.00
C ASP A 186 -8.85 -4.53 -12.57
N PHE A 187 -9.96 -4.03 -13.11
CA PHE A 187 -10.52 -2.75 -12.71
C PHE A 187 -11.34 -2.82 -11.41
N GLN A 188 -11.82 -4.00 -11.02
CA GLN A 188 -12.72 -4.13 -9.86
C GLN A 188 -12.02 -3.74 -8.54
N LEU A 189 -10.70 -3.88 -8.45
CA LEU A 189 -9.92 -3.42 -7.29
C LEU A 189 -10.05 -1.90 -7.09
N PHE A 190 -9.90 -1.13 -8.17
CA PHE A 190 -10.04 0.33 -8.14
C PHE A 190 -11.48 0.76 -7.84
N LYS A 191 -12.48 0.04 -8.37
CA LYS A 191 -13.88 0.26 -8.02
C LYS A 191 -14.16 0.01 -6.54
N LEU A 192 -13.57 -1.03 -5.95
CA LEU A 192 -13.74 -1.29 -4.52
C LEU A 192 -13.15 -0.15 -3.67
N SER A 193 -11.95 0.31 -4.01
CA SER A 193 -11.36 1.49 -3.36
C SER A 193 -12.20 2.76 -3.57
N HIS A 194 -12.84 2.93 -4.72
CA HIS A 194 -13.80 4.01 -4.94
C HIS A 194 -15.05 3.89 -4.07
N ALA A 195 -15.64 2.69 -3.99
CA ALA A 195 -16.81 2.42 -3.17
C ALA A 195 -16.54 2.67 -1.68
N ASN A 196 -15.37 2.26 -1.18
CA ASN A 196 -14.87 2.58 0.16
C ASN A 196 -14.89 4.08 0.43
N ARG A 197 -14.35 4.88 -0.50
CA ARG A 197 -14.31 6.35 -0.39
C ARG A 197 -15.70 6.98 -0.46
N LEU A 198 -16.58 6.47 -1.32
CA LEU A 198 -17.98 6.93 -1.37
C LEU A 198 -18.69 6.68 -0.04
N ALA A 199 -18.54 5.48 0.53
CA ALA A 199 -19.12 5.14 1.82
C ALA A 199 -18.61 6.05 2.94
N MET A 200 -17.33 6.44 2.91
CA MET A 200 -16.76 7.39 3.87
C MET A 200 -17.32 8.80 3.76
N ASN A 201 -17.59 9.25 2.54
CA ASN A 201 -18.23 10.53 2.30
C ASN A 201 -19.76 10.45 2.42
N THR A 202 -20.29 9.47 3.16
CA THR A 202 -21.72 9.25 3.43
C THR A 202 -22.59 8.95 2.21
N PHE A 203 -21.99 8.69 1.04
CA PHE A 203 -22.69 8.21 -0.17
C PHE A 203 -22.88 6.69 -0.12
N HIS A 204 -23.50 6.19 0.96
CA HIS A 204 -23.66 4.75 1.22
C HIS A 204 -24.50 4.05 0.15
N ASP A 205 -25.49 4.74 -0.42
CA ASP A 205 -26.35 4.25 -1.50
C ASP A 205 -25.55 3.98 -2.78
N VAL A 206 -24.70 4.92 -3.18
CA VAL A 206 -23.84 4.77 -4.36
C VAL A 206 -22.78 3.70 -4.11
N ALA A 207 -22.15 3.71 -2.92
CA ALA A 207 -21.17 2.70 -2.54
C ALA A 207 -21.75 1.27 -2.57
N PHE A 208 -22.97 1.09 -2.07
CA PHE A 208 -23.66 -0.20 -2.10
C PHE A 208 -23.94 -0.67 -3.54
N LYS A 209 -24.32 0.25 -4.44
CA LYS A 209 -24.48 -0.06 -5.88
C LYS A 209 -23.15 -0.46 -6.53
N TYR A 210 -22.03 0.18 -6.17
CA TYR A 210 -20.72 -0.27 -6.65
C TYR A 210 -20.41 -1.68 -6.16
N CYS A 211 -20.72 -2.00 -4.91
CA CYS A 211 -20.54 -3.36 -4.38
C CYS A 211 -21.34 -4.39 -5.19
N GLU A 212 -22.59 -4.07 -5.56
CA GLU A 212 -23.39 -4.93 -6.42
C GLU A 212 -22.75 -5.15 -7.81
N VAL A 213 -22.30 -4.07 -8.46
CA VAL A 213 -21.66 -4.15 -9.78
C VAL A 213 -20.37 -4.96 -9.73
N ILE A 214 -19.56 -4.77 -8.68
CA ILE A 214 -18.36 -5.58 -8.44
C ILE A 214 -18.77 -7.04 -8.22
N ALA A 215 -19.75 -7.30 -7.36
CA ALA A 215 -20.22 -8.66 -7.04
C ALA A 215 -20.68 -9.43 -8.30
N ARG A 216 -21.38 -8.78 -9.23
CA ARG A 216 -21.78 -9.40 -10.50
C ARG A 216 -20.58 -9.87 -11.33
N THR A 217 -19.52 -9.07 -11.37
CA THR A 217 -18.26 -9.44 -12.05
C THR A 217 -17.59 -10.62 -11.35
N LEU A 218 -17.55 -10.61 -10.02
CA LEU A 218 -16.97 -11.67 -9.19
C LEU A 218 -17.71 -13.00 -9.35
N ILE A 219 -19.04 -12.95 -9.44
CA ILE A 219 -19.90 -14.12 -9.64
C ILE A 219 -19.76 -14.66 -11.07
N SER A 220 -19.62 -13.77 -12.06
CA SER A 220 -19.47 -14.17 -13.47
C SER A 220 -18.10 -14.75 -13.79
N LEU A 221 -17.05 -14.28 -13.10
CA LEU A 221 -15.65 -14.66 -13.31
C LEU A 221 -14.98 -15.12 -11.99
N PRO A 222 -15.48 -16.19 -11.34
CA PRO A 222 -15.03 -16.58 -9.98
C PRO A 222 -13.57 -17.03 -9.93
N GLY A 223 -12.99 -17.46 -11.05
CA GLY A 223 -11.58 -17.84 -11.15
C GLY A 223 -10.61 -16.66 -11.09
N SER A 224 -11.06 -15.45 -11.43
CA SER A 224 -10.20 -14.27 -11.53
C SER A 224 -9.99 -13.53 -10.20
N PHE A 225 -10.69 -13.93 -9.14
CA PHE A 225 -10.66 -13.25 -7.84
C PHE A 225 -10.29 -14.17 -6.69
N LYS A 226 -9.51 -13.61 -5.76
CA LYS A 226 -9.05 -14.27 -4.54
C LYS A 226 -10.07 -14.15 -3.41
N ARG A 227 -9.96 -14.99 -2.39
CA ARG A 227 -10.91 -15.09 -1.27
C ARG A 227 -10.94 -13.79 -0.45
N THR A 228 -9.79 -13.19 -0.13
CA THR A 228 -9.77 -11.93 0.63
C THR A 228 -10.42 -10.78 -0.11
N PHE A 229 -10.29 -10.72 -1.44
CA PHE A 229 -10.99 -9.72 -2.24
C PHE A 229 -12.52 -9.85 -2.09
N LEU A 230 -13.05 -11.08 -2.17
CA LEU A 230 -14.47 -11.35 -1.92
C LEU A 230 -14.88 -10.94 -0.50
N GLU A 231 -14.08 -11.28 0.50
CA GLU A 231 -14.32 -10.94 1.91
C GLU A 231 -14.46 -9.43 2.12
N ARG A 232 -13.61 -8.63 1.47
CA ARG A 232 -13.64 -7.16 1.52
C ARG A 232 -14.90 -6.58 0.85
N VAL A 233 -15.30 -7.10 -0.31
CA VAL A 233 -16.55 -6.67 -0.97
C VAL A 233 -17.76 -6.99 -0.09
N ILE A 234 -17.81 -8.19 0.51
CA ILE A 234 -18.88 -8.59 1.43
C ILE A 234 -18.93 -7.67 2.65
N LEU A 235 -17.77 -7.36 3.24
CA LEU A 235 -17.68 -6.50 4.42
C LEU A 235 -18.20 -5.08 4.12
N LEU A 236 -17.74 -4.47 3.02
CA LEU A 236 -18.23 -3.15 2.61
C LEU A 236 -19.73 -3.16 2.32
N SER A 237 -20.21 -4.20 1.64
CA SER A 237 -21.64 -4.39 1.34
C SER A 237 -22.49 -4.42 2.61
N ARG A 238 -22.08 -5.20 3.61
CA ARG A 238 -22.80 -5.31 4.90
C ARG A 238 -22.76 -4.01 5.68
N ASN A 239 -21.60 -3.35 5.73
CA ASN A 239 -21.46 -2.08 6.42
C ASN A 239 -22.35 -1.00 5.81
N THR A 240 -22.39 -0.89 4.48
CA THR A 240 -23.26 0.06 3.78
C THR A 240 -24.74 -0.30 3.92
N GLN A 241 -25.10 -1.59 3.87
CA GLN A 241 -26.47 -2.06 4.13
C GLN A 241 -26.99 -1.64 5.51
N ILE A 242 -26.15 -1.78 6.56
CA ILE A 242 -26.48 -1.35 7.93
C ILE A 242 -26.74 0.17 7.97
N GLN A 243 -25.88 0.98 7.32
CA GLN A 243 -26.06 2.43 7.28
C GLN A 243 -27.35 2.84 6.54
N LEU A 244 -27.72 2.09 5.50
CA LEU A 244 -28.96 2.28 4.73
C LEU A 244 -30.21 1.74 5.44
N ARG A 245 -30.06 1.05 6.58
CA ARG A 245 -31.16 0.39 7.33
C ARG A 245 -31.98 -0.56 6.47
N GLN A 246 -31.33 -1.26 5.54
CA GLN A 246 -31.96 -2.30 4.74
C GLN A 246 -31.96 -3.61 5.52
N GLU A 247 -33.14 -4.16 5.79
CA GLU A 247 -33.29 -5.40 6.57
C GLU A 247 -33.06 -6.65 5.71
N ASP A 248 -33.51 -6.63 4.44
CA ASP A 248 -33.40 -7.76 3.53
C ASP A 248 -32.05 -7.80 2.82
N GLN A 249 -31.41 -8.98 2.87
CA GLN A 249 -30.17 -9.22 2.15
C GLN A 249 -30.46 -9.50 0.66
N PRO A 250 -29.91 -8.72 -0.28
CA PRO A 250 -30.16 -8.92 -1.70
C PRO A 250 -29.54 -10.22 -2.21
N GLU A 251 -30.14 -10.80 -3.25
CA GLU A 251 -29.75 -12.10 -3.83
C GLU A 251 -28.26 -12.13 -4.24
N TRP A 252 -27.76 -11.07 -4.87
CA TRP A 252 -26.35 -10.99 -5.28
C TRP A 252 -25.39 -11.10 -4.09
N LEU A 253 -25.75 -10.57 -2.92
CA LEU A 253 -24.91 -10.62 -1.73
C LEU A 253 -24.95 -11.99 -1.07
N GLN A 254 -26.09 -12.69 -1.16
CA GLN A 254 -26.20 -14.08 -0.73
C GLN A 254 -25.34 -14.99 -1.61
N GLU A 255 -25.39 -14.81 -2.93
CA GLU A 255 -24.59 -15.58 -3.88
C GLU A 255 -23.09 -15.30 -3.74
N LEU A 256 -22.70 -14.03 -3.54
CA LEU A 256 -21.32 -13.67 -3.24
C LEU A 256 -20.82 -14.33 -1.94
N CYS A 257 -21.65 -14.37 -0.89
CA CYS A 257 -21.33 -15.08 0.35
C CYS A 257 -21.15 -16.58 0.10
N ARG A 258 -21.99 -17.20 -0.73
CA ARG A 258 -21.88 -18.62 -1.11
C ARG A 258 -20.56 -18.89 -1.83
N LEU A 259 -20.19 -18.05 -2.80
CA LEU A 259 -18.93 -18.15 -3.52
C LEU A 259 -17.72 -18.02 -2.57
N HIS A 260 -17.77 -17.07 -1.63
CA HIS A 260 -16.75 -16.93 -0.60
C HIS A 260 -16.63 -18.19 0.27
N SER A 261 -17.75 -18.78 0.71
CA SER A 261 -17.74 -20.03 1.49
C SER A 261 -17.11 -21.21 0.75
N VAL A 262 -17.30 -21.30 -0.58
CA VAL A 262 -16.64 -22.32 -1.42
C VAL A 262 -15.12 -22.11 -1.39
N LYS A 263 -14.63 -20.90 -1.69
CA LYS A 263 -13.19 -20.60 -1.68
C LYS A 263 -12.54 -20.81 -0.30
N VAL A 264 -13.23 -20.47 0.79
CA VAL A 264 -12.78 -20.76 2.16
C VAL A 264 -12.58 -22.27 2.37
N SER A 265 -13.46 -23.09 1.81
CA SER A 265 -13.40 -24.55 1.94
C SER A 265 -12.24 -25.14 1.12
N GLU A 266 -12.02 -24.63 -0.10
CA GLU A 266 -10.90 -25.00 -0.98
C GLU A 266 -9.54 -24.63 -0.37
N ALA A 267 -9.43 -23.44 0.24
CA ALA A 267 -8.21 -23.02 0.90
C ALA A 267 -7.82 -23.95 2.07
N LYS A 268 -8.81 -24.45 2.83
CA LYS A 268 -8.61 -25.40 3.93
C LYS A 268 -8.18 -26.80 3.47
N THR A 269 -8.56 -27.21 2.27
CA THR A 269 -8.09 -28.49 1.70
C THR A 269 -6.65 -28.38 1.20
N ASN A 270 -6.26 -27.24 0.63
CA ASN A 270 -4.91 -27.02 0.10
C ASN A 270 -3.84 -26.78 1.17
N THR A 271 -4.21 -26.31 2.37
CA THR A 271 -3.25 -26.08 3.48
C THR A 271 -2.76 -27.34 4.18
N LYS A 272 -3.27 -28.54 3.81
CA LYS A 272 -2.79 -29.81 4.39
C LYS A 272 -1.40 -30.25 3.87
N ASP A 273 -0.91 -29.68 2.76
CA ASP A 273 0.32 -30.12 2.08
C ASP A 273 1.46 -29.07 2.06
N GLN A 274 1.31 -27.93 2.75
CA GLN A 274 2.38 -26.91 2.86
C GLN A 274 3.11 -27.00 4.23
N PRO A 275 4.43 -26.76 4.30
CA PRO A 275 5.12 -26.62 5.58
C PRO A 275 4.53 -25.42 6.31
N MET A 276 3.80 -25.69 7.39
CA MET A 276 3.21 -24.66 8.22
C MET A 276 4.35 -23.78 8.76
N LEU A 277 4.26 -22.45 8.58
CA LEU A 277 4.82 -21.55 9.59
C LEU A 277 4.23 -21.99 10.94
N PRO A 278 5.02 -22.06 12.02
CA PRO A 278 4.54 -22.56 13.30
C PRO A 278 3.29 -21.76 13.69
N THR A 279 2.13 -22.39 13.54
CA THR A 279 0.88 -21.87 14.05
C THR A 279 1.07 -21.79 15.55
N SER A 280 1.24 -20.57 16.06
CA SER A 280 1.16 -20.31 17.47
C SER A 280 -0.12 -20.95 17.99
N SER A 281 0.07 -21.72 19.06
CA SER A 281 -0.95 -22.46 19.82
C SER A 281 -2.32 -21.80 19.78
N LYS A 282 -3.36 -22.63 19.60
CA LYS A 282 -4.77 -22.35 19.92
C LYS A 282 -4.89 -21.13 20.86
N HIS A 283 -5.27 -19.98 20.32
CA HIS A 283 -5.60 -18.82 21.13
C HIS A 283 -6.85 -19.19 21.96
N GLU A 284 -6.62 -19.66 23.18
CA GLU A 284 -7.55 -19.35 24.25
C GLU A 284 -7.56 -17.82 24.38
N PRO A 285 -8.74 -17.18 24.52
CA PRO A 285 -8.79 -15.76 24.80
C PRO A 285 -8.06 -15.53 26.12
N MET A 286 -6.84 -14.97 26.06
CA MET A 286 -6.09 -14.49 27.20
C MET A 286 -6.87 -13.33 27.84
N THR A 287 -7.84 -13.71 28.67
CA THR A 287 -8.53 -12.86 29.65
C THR A 287 -7.76 -12.81 30.98
N THR A 288 -6.50 -13.28 30.99
CA THR A 288 -5.56 -12.91 32.03
C THR A 288 -5.41 -11.41 32.01
N LYS A 289 -6.10 -10.74 32.94
CA LYS A 289 -5.82 -9.36 33.31
C LYS A 289 -4.31 -9.23 33.43
N ILE A 290 -3.68 -8.54 32.47
CA ILE A 290 -2.29 -8.11 32.60
C ILE A 290 -2.29 -7.36 33.93
N LYS A 291 -1.59 -7.88 34.95
CA LYS A 291 -1.46 -7.18 36.23
C LYS A 291 -1.04 -5.74 35.91
N ASP A 292 -1.67 -4.77 36.55
CA ASP A 292 -1.34 -3.36 36.35
C ASP A 292 0.19 -3.21 36.40
N PHE A 293 0.79 -2.84 35.27
CA PHE A 293 2.24 -2.74 35.16
C PHE A 293 2.69 -1.64 36.11
N GLN A 294 3.36 -2.03 37.18
CA GLN A 294 4.09 -1.09 38.03
C GLN A 294 5.34 -0.68 37.25
N SER A 295 5.57 0.62 37.13
CA SER A 295 6.82 1.12 36.57
C SER A 295 7.99 0.53 37.37
N PRO A 296 9.05 0.04 36.71
CA PRO A 296 10.21 -0.45 37.44
C PRO A 296 10.81 0.69 38.26
N ASP A 297 11.24 0.37 39.47
CA ASP A 297 11.83 1.32 40.41
C ASP A 297 13.29 1.62 39.99
N PRO A 298 13.60 2.84 39.51
CA PRO A 298 14.93 3.14 39.01
C PRO A 298 16.02 3.11 40.08
N GLU A 299 15.66 3.14 41.36
CA GLU A 299 16.63 3.03 42.47
C GLU A 299 17.25 1.64 42.55
N GLN A 300 16.51 0.60 42.17
CA GLN A 300 17.00 -0.79 42.16
C GLN A 300 18.03 -1.06 41.06
N HIS A 301 18.15 -0.15 40.09
CA HIS A 301 19.03 -0.27 38.94
C HIS A 301 20.25 0.68 39.01
N ILE A 302 20.48 1.35 40.15
CA ILE A 302 21.62 2.24 40.34
C ILE A 302 22.88 1.42 40.60
N ILE A 303 23.91 1.64 39.78
CA ILE A 303 25.26 1.10 39.98
C ILE A 303 26.32 2.17 39.68
N SER A 304 27.54 1.96 40.17
CA SER A 304 28.68 2.84 39.83
C SER A 304 29.19 2.59 38.41
N VAL A 305 29.91 3.56 37.84
CA VAL A 305 30.53 3.40 36.51
C VAL A 305 31.60 2.31 36.55
N GLU A 306 32.35 2.23 37.65
CA GLU A 306 33.38 1.22 37.88
C GLU A 306 32.78 -0.19 37.93
N GLU A 307 31.63 -0.35 38.60
CA GLU A 307 30.90 -1.62 38.65
C GLU A 307 30.29 -1.99 37.29
N PHE A 308 29.75 -1.02 36.55
CA PHE A 308 29.27 -1.29 35.19
C PHE A 308 30.41 -1.81 34.29
N ASN A 309 31.57 -1.14 34.33
CA ASN A 309 32.74 -1.49 33.53
C ASN A 309 33.38 -2.82 33.96
N SER A 310 33.16 -3.29 35.20
CA SER A 310 33.60 -4.62 35.62
C SER A 310 32.71 -5.73 35.06
N ARG A 311 31.40 -5.46 34.89
CA ARG A 311 30.42 -6.40 34.33
C ARG A 311 30.40 -6.46 32.81
N TYR A 312 30.67 -5.34 32.14
CA TYR A 312 30.53 -5.22 30.69
C TYR A 312 31.74 -4.54 30.05
N THR A 313 32.21 -5.11 28.95
CA THR A 313 33.23 -4.51 28.09
C THR A 313 32.57 -3.94 26.83
N SER A 314 32.67 -2.63 26.63
CA SER A 314 32.17 -1.96 25.42
C SER A 314 33.25 -1.96 24.34
N ASN A 315 32.85 -2.30 23.11
CA ASN A 315 33.72 -2.46 21.95
C ASN A 315 33.41 -1.39 20.89
N ARG A 316 33.21 -1.79 19.62
CA ARG A 316 32.95 -0.86 18.51
C ARG A 316 31.56 -0.22 18.59
N LEU A 317 31.45 1.01 18.10
CA LEU A 317 30.18 1.68 17.88
C LEU A 317 29.41 0.96 16.75
N LEU A 318 28.15 0.61 17.00
CA LEU A 318 27.23 0.02 16.02
C LEU A 318 26.34 1.10 15.38
N GLY A 319 25.96 2.13 16.13
CA GLY A 319 25.13 3.21 15.62
C GLY A 319 24.97 4.36 16.61
N LYS A 320 24.68 5.56 16.10
CA LYS A 320 24.45 6.77 16.90
C LYS A 320 23.34 7.60 16.27
N GLY A 321 22.41 8.09 17.08
CA GLY A 321 21.27 8.88 16.61
C GLY A 321 20.58 9.65 17.73
N GLY A 322 19.36 10.13 17.47
CA GLY A 322 18.56 10.90 18.42
C GLY A 322 18.25 10.15 19.73
N PHE A 323 18.27 8.82 19.70
CA PHE A 323 17.99 7.94 20.84
C PHE A 323 19.23 7.49 21.62
N GLY A 324 20.41 8.03 21.29
CA GLY A 324 21.66 7.73 22.00
C GLY A 324 22.72 7.07 21.13
N SER A 325 23.59 6.29 21.74
CA SER A 325 24.71 5.59 21.08
C SER A 325 24.70 4.11 21.46
N VAL A 326 24.81 3.24 20.46
CA VAL A 326 24.79 1.78 20.62
C VAL A 326 26.15 1.23 20.27
N TYR A 327 26.72 0.43 21.15
CA TYR A 327 28.01 -0.24 20.98
C TYR A 327 27.81 -1.75 21.02
N SER A 328 28.61 -2.50 20.27
CA SER A 328 28.79 -3.92 20.56
C SER A 328 29.54 -4.05 21.88
N GLY A 329 29.29 -5.11 22.63
CA GLY A 329 29.99 -5.37 23.87
C GLY A 329 29.93 -6.82 24.28
N VAL A 330 30.58 -7.11 25.40
CA VAL A 330 30.65 -8.44 25.99
C VAL A 330 30.23 -8.33 27.45
N ARG A 331 29.37 -9.24 27.88
CA ARG A 331 29.11 -9.47 29.30
C ARG A 331 30.23 -10.33 29.87
N ASN A 332 30.97 -9.80 30.83
CA ASN A 332 32.24 -10.38 31.27
C ASN A 332 32.07 -11.67 32.10
N GLU A 333 30.89 -11.91 32.68
CA GLU A 333 30.62 -13.12 33.49
C GLU A 333 30.55 -14.40 32.66
N ASP A 334 30.03 -14.32 31.43
CA ASP A 334 29.73 -15.48 30.58
C ASP A 334 30.19 -15.31 29.13
N GLU A 335 30.93 -14.25 28.84
CA GLU A 335 31.42 -13.86 27.52
C GLU A 335 30.31 -13.66 26.46
N ARG A 336 29.06 -13.47 26.91
CA ARG A 336 27.92 -13.28 26.01
C ARG A 336 28.06 -11.95 25.25
N GLN A 337 27.93 -12.03 23.93
CA GLN A 337 27.85 -10.84 23.07
C GLN A 337 26.55 -10.09 23.32
N VAL A 338 26.65 -8.77 23.47
CA VAL A 338 25.52 -7.87 23.78
C VAL A 338 25.63 -6.57 22.99
N ALA A 339 24.51 -5.86 22.86
CA ALA A 339 24.49 -4.48 22.41
C ALA A 339 24.24 -3.56 23.62
N ILE A 340 25.11 -2.56 23.80
CA ILE A 340 25.09 -1.63 24.92
C ILE A 340 24.61 -0.27 24.40
N LYS A 341 23.38 0.12 24.75
CA LYS A 341 22.79 1.41 24.36
C LYS A 341 22.88 2.41 25.51
N TYR A 342 23.54 3.54 25.25
CA TYR A 342 23.67 4.66 26.19
C TYR A 342 22.66 5.76 25.85
N VAL A 343 21.84 6.14 26.83
CA VAL A 343 20.83 7.20 26.73
C VAL A 343 21.14 8.31 27.74
N LYS A 344 21.53 9.49 27.28
CA LYS A 344 21.93 10.61 28.15
C LYS A 344 20.76 11.18 28.95
N LYS A 345 20.96 11.46 30.22
CA LYS A 345 20.00 12.20 31.06
C LYS A 345 20.01 13.68 30.69
N GLY A 346 18.86 14.34 30.68
CA GLY A 346 18.73 15.79 30.43
C GLY A 346 18.70 16.22 28.95
N GLN A 347 19.03 15.34 28.01
CA GLN A 347 18.58 15.48 26.61
C GLN A 347 17.18 14.87 26.49
N CYS A 348 16.35 15.39 25.56
CA CYS A 348 14.92 15.13 25.36
C CYS A 348 14.50 13.64 25.23
N TYR A 349 14.73 12.80 26.24
CA TYR A 349 14.13 11.50 26.33
C TYR A 349 12.71 11.69 26.87
N ARG A 350 11.74 11.02 26.24
CA ARG A 350 10.36 11.03 26.73
C ARG A 350 10.30 10.24 28.02
N SER A 351 9.79 10.87 29.06
CA SER A 351 9.50 10.26 30.35
C SER A 351 8.10 9.65 30.37
N PHE A 352 7.92 8.53 31.07
CA PHE A 352 6.61 8.16 31.59
C PHE A 352 6.33 8.98 32.86
N ASN A 353 5.34 9.87 32.80
CA ASN A 353 4.87 10.56 34.00
C ASN A 353 3.87 9.65 34.74
N SER A 354 4.35 8.94 35.76
CA SER A 354 3.55 8.74 36.97
C SER A 354 3.57 10.06 37.76
N HIS A 355 2.52 10.34 38.52
CA HIS A 355 2.23 11.60 39.22
C HIS A 355 3.30 12.16 40.20
N ASP A 356 4.54 11.64 40.23
CA ASP A 356 5.64 12.12 41.07
C ASP A 356 6.91 12.40 40.24
N ASP A 357 7.31 13.68 40.21
CA ASP A 357 8.35 14.29 39.38
C ASP A 357 9.81 13.93 39.74
N LEU A 358 10.10 12.87 40.51
CA LEU A 358 11.48 12.59 40.97
C LEU A 358 12.29 11.58 40.15
N PHE A 359 11.67 10.66 39.41
CA PHE A 359 12.40 9.67 38.59
C PHE A 359 11.69 9.35 37.27
N SER A 360 12.01 10.16 36.27
CA SER A 360 11.52 10.02 34.90
C SER A 360 12.29 8.88 34.20
N LEU A 361 11.71 7.68 34.09
CA LEU A 361 12.30 6.55 33.36
C LEU A 361 12.26 6.82 31.84
N PRO A 362 13.30 6.45 31.06
CA PRO A 362 13.22 6.52 29.61
C PRO A 362 12.05 5.70 29.08
N VAL A 363 11.26 6.28 28.18
CA VAL A 363 10.12 5.59 27.54
C VAL A 363 10.52 4.23 26.99
N GLU A 364 11.71 4.13 26.40
CA GLU A 364 12.20 2.88 25.82
C GLU A 364 12.34 1.77 26.88
N VAL A 365 12.92 2.06 28.05
CA VAL A 365 13.02 1.09 29.14
C VAL A 365 11.62 0.67 29.60
N ALA A 366 10.73 1.64 29.83
CA ALA A 366 9.37 1.38 30.30
C ALA A 366 8.53 0.51 29.33
N LEU A 367 8.78 0.62 28.03
CA LEU A 367 8.11 -0.17 27.00
C LEU A 367 8.79 -1.53 26.79
N MET A 368 10.13 -1.56 26.79
CA MET A 368 10.92 -2.79 26.67
C MET A 368 10.63 -3.77 27.80
N GLU A 369 10.53 -3.30 29.05
CA GLU A 369 10.08 -4.12 30.19
C GLU A 369 8.72 -4.79 29.91
N ARG A 370 7.76 -4.05 29.33
CA ARG A 370 6.43 -4.60 29.01
C ARG A 370 6.47 -5.65 27.91
N VAL A 371 7.25 -5.40 26.84
CA VAL A 371 7.32 -6.32 25.70
C VAL A 371 8.21 -7.52 25.97
N CYS A 372 9.24 -7.39 26.81
CA CYS A 372 10.15 -8.48 27.17
C CYS A 372 9.68 -9.29 28.37
N HIS A 373 8.69 -8.84 29.15
CA HIS A 373 8.14 -9.65 30.22
C HIS A 373 7.59 -10.99 29.66
N PRO A 374 7.81 -12.16 30.29
CA PRO A 374 7.35 -13.44 29.73
C PRO A 374 5.82 -13.50 29.49
N PRO A 375 5.35 -14.19 28.43
CA PRO A 375 6.13 -14.83 27.37
C PRO A 375 6.79 -13.82 26.41
N CYS A 376 8.06 -14.01 26.05
CA CYS A 376 8.79 -13.13 25.13
C CYS A 376 8.44 -13.43 23.66
N CYS A 377 8.75 -12.49 22.76
CA CYS A 377 8.63 -12.67 21.32
C CYS A 377 10.02 -12.73 20.68
N SER A 378 10.32 -13.77 19.91
CA SER A 378 11.61 -13.94 19.24
C SER A 378 11.90 -12.85 18.20
N ASN A 379 10.85 -12.20 17.66
CA ASN A 379 10.95 -11.14 16.66
C ASN A 379 11.09 -9.73 17.24
N ILE A 380 11.36 -9.60 18.54
CA ILE A 380 11.73 -8.36 19.20
C ILE A 380 13.08 -8.59 19.89
N VAL A 381 14.01 -7.64 19.78
CA VAL A 381 15.26 -7.72 20.54
C VAL A 381 14.96 -7.71 22.03
N GLU A 382 15.52 -8.67 22.76
CA GLU A 382 15.36 -8.75 24.21
C GLU A 382 16.19 -7.67 24.91
N MET A 383 15.57 -6.94 25.86
CA MET A 383 16.31 -6.19 26.85
C MET A 383 16.67 -7.13 28.00
N LEU A 384 17.95 -7.48 28.09
CA LEU A 384 18.45 -8.41 29.10
C LEU A 384 18.44 -7.74 30.48
N GLU A 385 18.96 -6.52 30.54
CA GLU A 385 19.06 -5.72 31.76
C GLU A 385 19.14 -4.23 31.40
N TRP A 386 18.96 -3.36 32.39
CA TRP A 386 19.24 -1.94 32.25
C TRP A 386 19.76 -1.35 33.57
N TYR A 387 20.51 -0.25 33.45
CA TYR A 387 21.20 0.40 34.55
C TYR A 387 20.99 1.91 34.55
N ASN A 388 20.93 2.49 35.75
CA ASN A 388 20.72 3.90 36.01
C ASN A 388 22.02 4.54 36.52
N LEU A 389 22.89 4.97 35.61
CA LEU A 389 24.17 5.62 35.95
C LEU A 389 23.97 7.12 36.21
N PRO A 390 24.90 7.83 36.87
CA PRO A 390 24.72 9.24 37.25
C PRO A 390 24.28 10.17 36.10
N PHE A 391 24.85 10.02 34.90
CA PHE A 391 24.61 10.92 33.76
C PHE A 391 23.83 10.27 32.59
N GLN A 392 23.54 8.98 32.65
CA GLN A 392 22.93 8.25 31.54
C GLN A 392 22.25 6.97 32.01
N PHE A 393 21.24 6.54 31.28
CA PHE A 393 20.73 5.17 31.36
C PHE A 393 21.50 4.28 30.38
N VAL A 394 21.67 3.02 30.73
CA VAL A 394 22.33 2.02 29.89
C VAL A 394 21.42 0.82 29.74
N LEU A 395 21.08 0.45 28.50
CA LEU A 395 20.31 -0.74 28.19
C LEU A 395 21.25 -1.81 27.65
N ILE A 396 21.18 -3.01 28.21
CA ILE A 396 21.88 -4.20 27.73
C ILE A 396 20.89 -5.02 26.92
N LEU A 397 21.16 -5.14 25.63
CA LEU A 397 20.27 -5.73 24.65
C LEU A 397 20.89 -7.00 24.06
N GLU A 398 20.03 -7.93 23.64
CA GLU A 398 20.42 -9.05 22.78
C GLU A 398 21.15 -8.54 21.52
N TYR A 399 22.24 -9.22 21.14
CA TYR A 399 22.96 -8.94 19.90
C TYR A 399 22.94 -10.17 18.96
N PRO A 400 22.03 -10.20 17.97
CA PRO A 400 21.85 -11.36 17.10
C PRO A 400 22.94 -11.46 16.02
N SER A 401 24.17 -11.82 16.39
CA SER A 401 25.30 -11.89 15.45
C SER A 401 25.34 -13.18 14.62
N PRO A 402 25.70 -13.13 13.32
CA PRO A 402 25.91 -11.94 12.51
C PRO A 402 24.57 -11.32 12.07
N CYS A 403 24.42 -9.99 12.21
CA CYS A 403 23.24 -9.26 11.73
C CYS A 403 23.62 -7.96 11.03
N THR A 404 22.65 -7.45 10.27
CA THR A 404 22.60 -6.07 9.78
C THR A 404 21.16 -5.55 9.90
N ASP A 405 20.95 -4.24 9.76
CA ASP A 405 19.58 -3.71 9.64
C ASP A 405 19.04 -3.93 8.23
N LEU A 406 17.72 -4.00 8.09
CA LEU A 406 17.07 -4.37 6.85
C LEU A 406 17.28 -3.33 5.73
N LYS A 407 17.53 -2.07 6.09
CA LYS A 407 17.89 -1.03 5.12
C LYS A 407 19.26 -1.31 4.51
N MET A 408 20.25 -1.66 5.33
CA MET A 408 21.58 -2.06 4.85
C MET A 408 21.54 -3.41 4.11
N PHE A 409 20.69 -4.33 4.55
CA PHE A 409 20.44 -5.58 3.82
C PHE A 409 19.94 -5.30 2.40
N ALA A 410 18.88 -4.51 2.23
CA ALA A 410 18.34 -4.15 0.92
C ALA A 410 19.37 -3.43 0.03
N LYS A 411 20.20 -2.53 0.60
CA LYS A 411 21.28 -1.88 -0.15
C LYS A 411 22.29 -2.85 -0.76
N ARG A 412 22.62 -3.95 -0.07
CA ARG A 412 23.51 -4.99 -0.62
C ARG A 412 22.93 -5.69 -1.85
N TYR A 413 21.61 -5.60 -2.05
CA TYR A 413 20.88 -6.18 -3.19
C TYR A 413 20.39 -5.12 -4.18
N GLY A 414 21.09 -3.98 -4.29
CA GLY A 414 20.75 -2.94 -5.25
C GLY A 414 19.67 -1.95 -4.77
N GLY A 415 19.33 -1.99 -3.48
CA GLY A 415 18.40 -1.06 -2.85
C GLY A 415 16.95 -1.56 -2.77
N CYS A 416 16.63 -2.66 -3.45
CA CYS A 416 15.32 -3.29 -3.42
C CYS A 416 15.42 -4.79 -3.10
N LEU A 417 14.31 -5.37 -2.66
CA LEU A 417 14.14 -6.79 -2.39
C LEU A 417 13.02 -7.34 -3.27
N SER A 418 13.16 -8.60 -3.68
CA SER A 418 12.10 -9.31 -4.40
C SER A 418 10.87 -9.53 -3.51
N GLU A 419 9.70 -9.71 -4.13
CA GLU A 419 8.48 -10.08 -3.39
C GLU A 419 8.68 -11.36 -2.55
N GLY A 420 9.45 -12.34 -3.04
CA GLY A 420 9.77 -13.57 -2.29
C GLY A 420 10.53 -13.31 -1.00
N GLN A 421 11.51 -12.41 -1.02
CA GLN A 421 12.26 -11.97 0.17
C GLN A 421 11.38 -11.22 1.15
N ILE A 422 10.60 -10.25 0.66
CA ILE A 422 9.70 -9.45 1.50
C ILE A 422 8.63 -10.36 2.14
N ARG A 423 8.14 -11.36 1.42
CA ARG A 423 7.19 -12.36 1.92
C ARG A 423 7.77 -13.22 3.05
N HIS A 424 9.08 -13.46 3.05
CA HIS A 424 9.76 -14.15 4.15
C HIS A 424 9.95 -13.26 5.38
N ILE A 425 10.20 -11.97 5.17
CA ILE A 425 10.49 -10.98 6.23
C ILE A 425 9.20 -10.51 6.93
N MET A 426 8.18 -10.12 6.17
CA MET A 426 7.04 -9.38 6.70
C MET A 426 6.17 -10.14 7.71
N PRO A 427 5.96 -11.47 7.64
CA PRO A 427 5.23 -12.19 8.70
C PRO A 427 5.90 -12.06 10.06
N GLN A 428 7.23 -12.08 10.12
CA GLN A 428 8.02 -11.90 11.34
C GLN A 428 7.85 -10.49 11.91
N VAL A 429 7.83 -9.48 11.02
CA VAL A 429 7.56 -8.08 11.42
C VAL A 429 6.15 -7.93 11.98
N VAL A 430 5.14 -8.49 11.31
CA VAL A 430 3.76 -8.43 11.79
C VAL A 430 3.60 -9.16 13.13
N GLN A 431 4.27 -10.29 13.33
CA GLN A 431 4.30 -11.00 14.61
C GLN A 431 4.88 -10.14 15.74
N ALA A 432 5.98 -9.42 15.49
CA ALA A 432 6.54 -8.47 16.46
C ALA A 432 5.55 -7.35 16.82
N VAL A 433 4.82 -6.83 15.83
CA VAL A 433 3.81 -5.77 16.03
C VAL A 433 2.60 -6.29 16.79
N GLN A 434 2.11 -7.49 16.48
CA GLN A 434 1.02 -8.14 17.22
C GLN A 434 1.40 -8.32 18.68
N HIS A 435 2.63 -8.79 18.95
CA HIS A 435 3.13 -8.90 20.32
C HIS A 435 3.16 -7.54 21.03
N CYS A 436 3.66 -6.49 20.37
CA CYS A 436 3.61 -5.13 20.93
C CYS A 436 2.18 -4.71 21.30
N ARG A 437 1.22 -4.90 20.37
CA ARG A 437 -0.21 -4.61 20.61
C ARG A 437 -0.75 -5.35 21.82
N ASP A 438 -0.46 -6.64 21.92
CA ASP A 438 -0.95 -7.51 22.98
C ASP A 438 -0.35 -7.11 24.34
N ARG A 439 0.85 -6.52 24.33
CA ARG A 439 1.51 -5.88 25.48
C ARG A 439 1.14 -4.43 25.71
N LYS A 440 0.12 -3.93 25.00
CA LYS A 440 -0.36 -2.54 25.07
C LYS A 440 0.75 -1.53 24.78
N VAL A 441 1.63 -1.86 23.83
CA VAL A 441 2.71 -1.00 23.34
C VAL A 441 2.49 -0.68 21.87
N LEU A 442 2.67 0.58 21.51
CA LEU A 442 2.67 1.06 20.14
C LEU A 442 4.07 1.60 19.81
N HIS A 443 4.75 0.99 18.83
CA HIS A 443 6.13 1.33 18.50
C HIS A 443 6.29 2.69 17.79
N ARG A 444 5.37 3.02 16.86
CA ARG A 444 5.32 4.27 16.08
C ARG A 444 6.50 4.59 15.16
N ASP A 445 7.47 3.70 14.97
CA ASP A 445 8.62 3.95 14.08
C ASP A 445 9.13 2.65 13.44
N ILE A 446 8.20 1.85 12.93
CA ILE A 446 8.53 0.61 12.21
C ILE A 446 9.01 1.00 10.82
N LYS A 447 10.28 0.70 10.54
CA LYS A 447 10.98 1.01 9.28
C LYS A 447 12.17 0.07 9.11
N ALA A 448 12.71 -0.02 7.90
CA ALA A 448 13.79 -0.94 7.58
C ALA A 448 15.04 -0.80 8.47
N SER A 449 15.40 0.40 8.91
CA SER A 449 16.55 0.61 9.81
C SER A 449 16.31 0.18 11.26
N ASN A 450 15.05 -0.06 11.65
CA ASN A 450 14.67 -0.51 12.99
C ASN A 450 14.31 -2.01 13.00
N LEU A 451 14.70 -2.74 11.94
CA LEU A 451 14.54 -4.18 11.83
C LEU A 451 15.91 -4.79 11.60
N LEU A 452 16.40 -5.57 12.54
CA LEU A 452 17.61 -6.37 12.36
C LEU A 452 17.26 -7.66 11.65
N ILE A 453 18.12 -8.10 10.73
CA ILE A 453 18.05 -9.41 10.10
C ILE A 453 19.34 -10.17 10.39
N ASN A 454 19.21 -11.37 10.94
CA ASN A 454 20.33 -12.29 11.08
C ASN A 454 20.71 -12.82 9.69
N LEU A 455 22.00 -12.79 9.36
CA LEU A 455 22.47 -13.13 8.03
C LEU A 455 22.47 -14.64 7.78
N ASP A 456 22.59 -15.46 8.82
CA ASP A 456 22.61 -16.92 8.65
C ASP A 456 21.20 -17.51 8.67
N THR A 457 20.33 -17.00 9.53
CA THR A 457 18.98 -17.56 9.76
C THR A 457 17.86 -16.79 9.07
N PHE A 458 18.10 -15.55 8.64
CA PHE A 458 17.08 -14.60 8.16
C PHE A 458 15.97 -14.29 9.18
N GLU A 459 16.24 -14.54 10.46
CA GLU A 459 15.36 -14.11 11.55
C GLU A 459 15.37 -12.59 11.67
N VAL A 460 14.18 -12.01 11.77
CA VAL A 460 13.97 -10.57 11.86
C VAL A 460 13.58 -10.17 13.27
N LYS A 461 14.26 -9.16 13.81
CA LYS A 461 14.01 -8.61 15.15
C LYS A 461 13.78 -7.10 15.11
N LEU A 462 12.66 -6.65 15.70
CA LEU A 462 12.33 -5.25 15.90
C LEU A 462 13.18 -4.65 17.03
N ILE A 463 13.69 -3.44 16.80
CA ILE A 463 14.51 -2.67 17.75
C ILE A 463 13.98 -1.23 17.91
N ASP A 464 14.49 -0.56 18.94
CA ASP A 464 14.36 0.88 19.17
C ASP A 464 12.94 1.39 19.50
N PHE A 465 12.54 1.19 20.75
CA PHE A 465 11.25 1.64 21.28
C PHE A 465 11.27 3.11 21.75
N GLY A 466 12.30 3.89 21.39
CA GLY A 466 12.46 5.30 21.78
C GLY A 466 11.33 6.22 21.29
N CYS A 467 10.68 5.85 20.19
CA CYS A 467 9.50 6.55 19.66
C CYS A 467 8.18 6.02 20.20
N GLY A 468 8.18 4.96 20.99
CA GLY A 468 6.96 4.25 21.37
C GLY A 468 6.06 5.02 22.32
N VAL A 469 4.90 4.43 22.62
CA VAL A 469 3.92 4.89 23.61
C VAL A 469 3.06 3.70 24.06
N LEU A 470 2.33 3.83 25.17
CA LEU A 470 1.27 2.87 25.46
C LEU A 470 0.18 2.93 24.40
N LEU A 471 -0.25 1.75 23.97
CA LEU A 471 -1.43 1.57 23.15
C LEU A 471 -2.67 1.96 23.96
N LYS A 472 -3.48 2.83 23.40
CA LYS A 472 -4.76 3.29 23.94
C LYS A 472 -5.82 3.28 22.85
N ASP A 473 -7.08 3.15 23.23
CA ASP A 473 -8.20 3.08 22.29
C ASP A 473 -8.65 4.46 21.79
N ILE A 474 -8.18 5.54 22.43
CA ILE A 474 -8.45 6.92 22.01
C ILE A 474 -7.39 7.43 21.01
N PRO A 475 -7.72 8.40 20.14
CA PRO A 475 -6.76 8.98 19.21
C PRO A 475 -5.54 9.62 19.88
N TYR A 476 -4.45 9.67 19.12
CA TYR A 476 -3.20 10.33 19.49
C TYR A 476 -3.05 11.62 18.69
N LYS A 477 -2.57 12.68 19.35
CA LYS A 477 -2.26 13.99 18.74
C LYS A 477 -0.76 14.23 18.54
N GLN A 478 0.07 13.40 19.18
CA GLN A 478 1.52 13.53 19.16
C GLN A 478 2.12 12.31 18.46
N TYR A 479 3.07 12.57 17.54
CA TYR A 479 3.80 11.56 16.80
C TYR A 479 5.30 11.85 16.80
N SER A 480 6.14 10.80 16.76
CA SER A 480 7.60 10.98 16.68
C SER A 480 8.35 9.92 15.89
N GLY A 481 7.66 9.15 15.06
CA GLY A 481 8.33 8.34 14.06
C GLY A 481 8.71 9.13 12.82
N THR A 482 9.30 8.41 11.88
CA THR A 482 9.79 8.91 10.59
C THR A 482 8.65 9.44 9.72
N HIS A 483 8.79 10.66 9.19
CA HIS A 483 7.73 11.38 8.47
C HIS A 483 7.18 10.66 7.24
N PHE A 484 8.02 9.95 6.47
CA PHE A 484 7.60 9.17 5.30
C PHE A 484 6.61 8.02 5.63
N PHE A 485 6.50 7.64 6.91
CA PHE A 485 5.60 6.58 7.37
C PHE A 485 4.31 7.11 8.00
N TRP A 486 4.11 8.43 8.01
CA TRP A 486 2.95 9.05 8.63
C TRP A 486 1.69 8.75 7.83
N PRO A 487 0.60 8.32 8.50
CA PRO A 487 -0.66 8.07 7.82
C PRO A 487 -1.37 9.40 7.50
N PRO A 488 -2.26 9.42 6.49
CA PRO A 488 -2.90 10.63 5.99
C PRO A 488 -3.73 11.33 7.05
N GLU A 489 -4.42 10.58 7.92
CA GLU A 489 -5.22 11.17 9.01
C GLU A 489 -4.39 11.99 9.99
N LEU A 490 -3.13 11.60 10.24
CA LEU A 490 -2.21 12.40 11.06
C LEU A 490 -1.81 13.68 10.34
N VAL A 491 -1.54 13.60 9.03
CA VAL A 491 -1.10 14.73 8.20
C VAL A 491 -2.22 15.75 7.95
N LEU A 492 -3.46 15.27 7.86
CA LEU A 492 -4.64 16.06 7.52
C LEU A 492 -5.38 16.57 8.75
N PHE A 493 -5.51 15.74 9.80
CA PHE A 493 -6.35 16.01 10.95
C PHE A 493 -5.59 16.09 12.28
N GLU A 494 -4.25 15.91 12.24
CA GLU A 494 -3.37 15.91 13.43
C GLU A 494 -3.76 14.85 14.48
N GLU A 495 -4.53 13.83 14.07
CA GLU A 495 -5.02 12.75 14.92
C GLU A 495 -4.89 11.40 14.22
N TYR A 496 -4.55 10.35 14.97
CA TYR A 496 -4.49 8.98 14.43
C TYR A 496 -4.85 7.93 15.48
N SER A 497 -5.30 6.77 14.99
CA SER A 497 -5.54 5.57 15.77
C SER A 497 -4.35 4.62 15.67
N GLY A 498 -3.91 4.04 16.79
CA GLY A 498 -2.63 3.34 16.89
C GLY A 498 -2.42 2.19 15.90
N ILE A 499 -3.28 1.16 15.95
CA ILE A 499 -3.13 -0.03 15.09
C ILE A 499 -3.36 0.29 13.60
N PRO A 500 -4.40 1.03 13.19
CA PRO A 500 -4.56 1.44 11.80
C PRO A 500 -3.39 2.26 11.24
N ALA A 501 -2.78 3.14 12.04
CA ALA A 501 -1.58 3.87 11.64
C ALA A 501 -0.37 2.94 11.47
N THR A 502 -0.28 1.90 12.30
CA THR A 502 0.78 0.89 12.18
C THR A 502 0.65 0.07 10.90
N VAL A 503 -0.57 -0.32 10.53
CA VAL A 503 -0.85 -1.04 9.27
C VAL A 503 -0.46 -0.19 8.06
N TRP A 504 -0.76 1.12 8.08
CA TRP A 504 -0.25 2.05 7.07
C TRP A 504 1.28 2.01 6.99
N SER A 505 1.98 2.18 8.12
CA SER A 505 3.45 2.15 8.14
C SER A 505 4.03 0.81 7.64
N LEU A 506 3.35 -0.32 7.88
CA LEU A 506 3.73 -1.62 7.31
C LEU A 506 3.56 -1.66 5.79
N GLY A 507 2.49 -1.07 5.25
CA GLY A 507 2.30 -0.89 3.81
C GLY A 507 3.41 -0.05 3.17
N ILE A 508 3.77 1.07 3.80
CA ILE A 508 4.90 1.91 3.38
C ILE A 508 6.22 1.12 3.42
N LEU A 509 6.45 0.34 4.47
CA LEU A 509 7.65 -0.51 4.59
C LEU A 509 7.73 -1.52 3.45
N MET A 510 6.64 -2.23 3.16
CA MET A 510 6.60 -3.23 2.09
C MET A 510 6.89 -2.61 0.72
N PHE A 511 6.25 -1.47 0.43
CA PHE A 511 6.54 -0.72 -0.79
C PHE A 511 8.00 -0.27 -0.84
N ASN A 512 8.53 0.28 0.25
CA ASN A 512 9.91 0.76 0.30
C ASN A 512 10.94 -0.36 0.10
N LEU A 513 10.69 -1.54 0.66
CA LEU A 513 11.56 -2.69 0.43
C LEU A 513 11.52 -3.17 -1.01
N LEU A 514 10.37 -3.11 -1.69
CA LEU A 514 10.23 -3.59 -3.07
C LEU A 514 10.74 -2.58 -4.10
N CYS A 515 10.42 -1.31 -3.91
CA CYS A 515 10.67 -0.25 -4.87
C CYS A 515 11.96 0.52 -4.59
N GLY A 516 12.56 0.38 -3.40
CA GLY A 516 13.70 1.19 -2.93
C GLY A 516 13.36 2.63 -2.54
N GLU A 517 12.20 3.13 -3.00
CA GLU A 517 11.71 4.49 -2.78
C GLU A 517 10.48 4.53 -1.87
N TYR A 518 10.09 5.71 -1.40
CA TYR A 518 8.83 5.87 -0.67
C TYR A 518 7.68 6.11 -1.64
N PRO A 519 6.46 5.62 -1.31
CA PRO A 519 5.29 5.84 -2.14
C PRO A 519 4.83 7.31 -2.14
N PHE A 520 5.19 8.07 -1.09
CA PHE A 520 4.84 9.49 -0.90
C PHE A 520 6.07 10.23 -0.37
N ASN A 521 6.41 11.39 -0.94
CA ASN A 521 7.53 12.22 -0.52
C ASN A 521 7.09 13.49 0.22
N LEU A 522 5.92 14.04 -0.11
CA LEU A 522 5.37 15.27 0.45
C LEU A 522 3.90 15.12 0.85
N LYS A 523 3.38 16.04 1.67
CA LYS A 523 1.95 16.14 2.00
C LYS A 523 1.10 16.27 0.72
N GLU A 524 1.62 17.00 -0.25
CA GLU A 524 1.02 17.18 -1.57
C GLU A 524 0.88 15.86 -2.32
N ASP A 525 1.79 14.88 -2.16
CA ASP A 525 1.67 13.57 -2.83
C ASP A 525 0.52 12.72 -2.28
N ILE A 526 0.13 12.93 -1.03
CA ILE A 526 -1.04 12.29 -0.41
C ILE A 526 -2.33 12.92 -0.95
N ASP A 527 -2.35 14.24 -1.14
CA ASP A 527 -3.51 14.99 -1.63
C ASP A 527 -3.69 14.86 -3.17
N ASP A 528 -2.61 15.01 -3.93
CA ASP A 528 -2.56 14.86 -5.39
C ASP A 528 -2.63 13.40 -5.80
N GLY A 529 -2.05 12.52 -4.99
CA GLY A 529 -2.30 11.10 -5.08
C GLY A 529 -1.58 10.41 -6.20
N CYS A 530 -0.27 10.27 -6.12
CA CYS A 530 0.50 9.53 -7.11
C CYS A 530 1.31 8.42 -6.40
N LEU A 531 0.84 7.18 -6.47
CA LEU A 531 1.64 6.01 -6.10
C LEU A 531 2.45 5.58 -7.32
N ASN A 532 3.70 6.00 -7.39
CA ASN A 532 4.63 5.61 -8.46
C ASN A 532 5.05 4.15 -8.26
N LEU A 533 4.21 3.23 -8.71
CA LEU A 533 4.52 1.82 -8.67
C LEU A 533 5.61 1.47 -9.66
N CYS A 534 6.55 0.63 -9.23
CA CYS A 534 7.47 -0.02 -10.14
C CYS A 534 6.69 -0.91 -11.13
N PRO A 535 7.10 -1.00 -12.40
CA PRO A 535 6.59 -2.01 -13.33
C PRO A 535 6.81 -3.43 -12.78
N GLY A 536 5.98 -4.39 -13.21
CA GLY A 536 6.16 -5.81 -12.87
C GLY A 536 5.72 -6.26 -11.47
N LEU A 537 4.90 -5.48 -10.75
CA LEU A 537 4.31 -5.91 -9.48
C LEU A 537 3.30 -7.04 -9.69
N SER A 538 3.31 -8.03 -8.80
CA SER A 538 2.23 -8.99 -8.78
C SER A 538 0.92 -8.31 -8.38
N ARG A 539 -0.17 -8.77 -8.99
CA ARG A 539 -1.52 -8.31 -8.66
C ARG A 539 -1.83 -8.46 -7.16
N ASP A 540 -1.37 -9.56 -6.55
CA ASP A 540 -1.60 -9.83 -5.14
C ASP A 540 -0.81 -8.87 -4.22
N PHE A 541 0.41 -8.45 -4.62
CA PHE A 541 1.14 -7.42 -3.87
C PHE A 541 0.44 -6.08 -3.97
N LEU A 542 0.02 -5.70 -5.19
CA LEU A 542 -0.72 -4.46 -5.42
C LEU A 542 -2.00 -4.41 -4.58
N ASP A 543 -2.78 -5.49 -4.58
CA ASP A 543 -4.02 -5.57 -3.79
C ASP A 543 -3.77 -5.37 -2.29
N LEU A 544 -2.74 -6.02 -1.75
CA LEU A 544 -2.35 -5.89 -0.35
C LEU A 544 -1.88 -4.47 -0.01
N ILE A 545 -1.03 -3.86 -0.84
CA ILE A 545 -0.56 -2.48 -0.63
C ILE A 545 -1.72 -1.50 -0.67
N MET A 546 -2.62 -1.62 -1.65
CA MET A 546 -3.81 -0.76 -1.73
C MET A 546 -4.71 -0.92 -0.51
N TRP A 547 -4.80 -2.12 0.08
CA TRP A 547 -5.58 -2.34 1.29
C TRP A 547 -4.91 -1.74 2.54
N CYS A 548 -3.61 -1.96 2.73
CA CYS A 548 -2.83 -1.40 3.84
C CYS A 548 -2.79 0.12 3.81
N LEU A 549 -2.70 0.70 2.62
CA LEU A 549 -2.63 2.14 2.42
C LEU A 549 -4.00 2.80 2.34
N GLU A 550 -5.14 2.12 2.53
CA GLU A 550 -6.46 2.77 2.44
C GLU A 550 -6.54 4.09 3.25
N LEU A 551 -7.05 5.16 2.63
CA LEU A 551 -7.04 6.51 3.21
C LEU A 551 -7.79 6.56 4.53
N ASN A 552 -8.92 5.86 4.59
CA ASN A 552 -9.67 5.73 5.82
C ASN A 552 -9.08 4.62 6.71
N PRO A 553 -8.62 4.96 7.93
CA PRO A 553 -8.02 3.99 8.85
C PRO A 553 -8.93 2.82 9.21
N SER A 554 -10.27 2.97 9.22
CA SER A 554 -11.18 1.87 9.59
C SER A 554 -11.39 0.82 8.50
N LEU A 555 -10.93 1.07 7.28
CA LEU A 555 -11.03 0.14 6.16
C LEU A 555 -9.70 -0.58 5.85
N ARG A 556 -8.61 -0.20 6.54
CA ARG A 556 -7.35 -0.93 6.51
C ARG A 556 -7.52 -2.31 7.14
N PRO A 557 -6.76 -3.33 6.71
CA PRO A 557 -6.83 -4.66 7.31
C PRO A 557 -6.39 -4.60 8.77
N SER A 558 -6.98 -5.45 9.61
CA SER A 558 -6.34 -5.85 10.87
C SER A 558 -5.01 -6.58 10.60
N LEU A 559 -4.14 -6.68 11.61
CA LEU A 559 -2.88 -7.41 11.50
C LEU A 559 -3.13 -8.89 11.14
N GLU A 560 -4.21 -9.47 11.65
CA GLU A 560 -4.64 -10.84 11.37
C GLU A 560 -5.15 -11.02 9.93
N GLU A 561 -5.87 -10.03 9.40
CA GLU A 561 -6.34 -10.04 8.01
C GLU A 561 -5.17 -9.85 7.03
N MET A 562 -4.24 -8.96 7.37
CA MET A 562 -3.06 -8.67 6.56
C MET A 562 -2.25 -9.94 6.27
N VAL A 563 -1.93 -10.75 7.29
CA VAL A 563 -1.14 -11.98 7.11
C VAL A 563 -1.92 -13.15 6.49
N LYS A 564 -3.25 -13.06 6.43
CA LYS A 564 -4.12 -14.04 5.75
C LYS A 564 -4.34 -13.70 4.27
N HIS A 565 -3.79 -12.59 3.81
CA HIS A 565 -3.82 -12.21 2.40
C HIS A 565 -3.09 -13.25 1.55
N GLU A 566 -3.62 -13.55 0.37
CA GLU A 566 -3.11 -14.58 -0.54
C GLU A 566 -1.68 -14.30 -0.98
N TRP A 567 -1.27 -13.02 -0.98
CA TRP A 567 0.13 -12.65 -1.19
C TRP A 567 1.09 -13.31 -0.18
N PHE A 568 0.66 -13.53 1.07
CA PHE A 568 1.45 -14.26 2.08
C PHE A 568 1.30 -15.77 1.97
N THR A 569 0.12 -16.29 1.60
CA THR A 569 -0.22 -17.72 1.75
C THR A 569 -0.15 -18.53 0.46
N GLU A 570 -0.36 -17.91 -0.70
CA GLU A 570 -0.44 -18.61 -2.00
C GLU A 570 0.81 -18.42 -2.86
N GLY A 571 1.84 -17.74 -2.34
CA GLY A 571 3.19 -17.56 -2.88
C GLY A 571 3.34 -17.76 -4.39
N VAL A 572 3.64 -16.68 -5.13
CA VAL A 572 4.16 -16.85 -6.50
C VAL A 572 5.40 -17.77 -6.41
N PRO A 573 5.46 -18.89 -7.16
CA PRO A 573 6.71 -19.60 -7.30
C PRO A 573 7.68 -18.61 -7.91
N ASP A 574 8.67 -18.17 -7.13
CA ASP A 574 9.79 -17.42 -7.68
C ASP A 574 10.31 -18.25 -8.86
N LEU A 575 10.12 -17.75 -10.09
CA LEU A 575 10.62 -18.40 -11.30
C LEU A 575 12.15 -18.55 -11.23
N HIS A 576 12.80 -17.91 -10.25
CA HIS A 576 14.21 -18.05 -9.92
C HIS A 576 14.45 -18.18 -8.40
N GLN A 577 14.56 -19.43 -7.94
CA GLN A 577 15.28 -19.87 -6.71
C GLN A 577 14.65 -19.58 -5.33
N ALA A 578 15.12 -20.29 -4.29
CA ALA A 578 14.78 -19.98 -2.90
C ALA A 578 15.13 -18.50 -2.60
N PRO A 579 14.37 -17.77 -1.77
CA PRO A 579 14.42 -16.30 -1.69
C PRO A 579 15.81 -15.70 -1.37
N PHE A 580 16.72 -16.53 -0.87
CA PHE A 580 18.09 -16.15 -0.50
C PHE A 580 19.19 -17.03 -1.15
N LYS A 581 18.87 -17.81 -2.20
CA LYS A 581 19.83 -18.72 -2.84
C LYS A 581 20.84 -17.97 -3.70
N GLY A 582 22.12 -18.31 -3.59
CA GLY A 582 23.20 -17.70 -4.38
C GLY A 582 23.72 -16.37 -3.84
N MET A 583 23.34 -15.99 -2.62
CA MET A 583 23.91 -14.84 -1.93
C MET A 583 25.33 -15.17 -1.46
N ASP A 584 26.35 -14.72 -2.21
CA ASP A 584 27.73 -14.72 -1.74
C ASP A 584 27.83 -13.66 -0.63
N MET A 585 27.66 -14.12 0.61
CA MET A 585 27.70 -13.30 1.83
C MET A 585 29.15 -12.94 2.16
N GLN A 586 29.78 -12.14 1.30
CA GLN A 586 31.05 -11.54 1.68
C GLN A 586 30.82 -10.62 2.88
N PRO A 587 31.65 -10.73 3.94
CA PRO A 587 31.60 -9.78 5.04
C PRO A 587 31.79 -8.37 4.46
N PRO A 588 31.11 -7.35 5.02
CA PRO A 588 31.20 -5.99 4.49
C PRO A 588 32.67 -5.58 4.41
N GLU A 589 33.11 -5.10 3.24
CA GLU A 589 34.32 -4.29 3.17
C GLU A 589 34.15 -3.13 4.15
N GLU A 590 35.15 -2.93 5.01
CA GLU A 590 35.19 -1.86 6.00
C GLU A 590 35.26 -0.50 5.29
N GLU A 591 34.17 -0.05 4.68
CA GLU A 591 34.03 1.35 4.31
C GLU A 591 33.80 2.13 5.60
N SER A 592 34.87 2.79 6.04
CA SER A 592 34.85 3.90 6.97
C SER A 592 33.98 5.01 6.40
N SER A 593 32.66 4.90 6.51
CA SER A 593 31.76 5.99 6.16
C SER A 593 31.81 7.03 7.26
N SER A 594 32.44 8.16 6.96
CA SER A 594 32.31 9.42 7.69
C SER A 594 30.82 9.80 7.81
N PHE A 595 30.28 9.78 9.02
CA PHE A 595 29.15 10.59 9.47
C PHE A 595 29.36 11.03 10.92
#